data_AF-A0A833PD28-F1
#
_entry.id   AF-A0A833PD28-F1
#
_cell.length_a   1.000
_cell.length_b   1.000
_cell.length_c   1.000
_cell.angle_alpha   90.00
_cell.angle_beta   90.00
_cell.angle_gamma   90.00
#
_symmetry.space_group_name_H-M   'P 1'
#
loop_
_entity.id
_entity.type
_entity.pdbx_description
1 polymer ?
#
loop_
_entity_poly.entity_id
_entity_poly.type
_entity_poly.pdbx_seq_one_letter_code
_entity_poly.pdbx_strand_id
1 'polypeptide(L)'
;MATFRQRKDSWRVEVSVKGVRDSGTFDTKTQAKAWAAKRETELRDQANGKLPSFTLQNAIDRYVREVSINKKAHYKEIARIKVFCKNYPNLCKKQISKITTDDLVQWRDSRLKEVQGATVRREATILSGIFTVAKKEWKWIYESPLTDLSMPPIAKSRDRRVTQDEIDRLCLAAMWDESTPTTSTQQTI
;
A
#
# COMPACT_ATOMS: atom_id res chain seq x y z
N MET A 1 -5.49 -11.00 -25.18
CA MET A 1 -4.43 -11.03 -26.20
C MET A 1 -5.09 -10.84 -27.55
N ALA A 2 -4.77 -9.72 -28.21
CA ALA A 2 -5.41 -9.33 -29.46
C ALA A 2 -4.75 -10.01 -30.67
N THR A 3 -5.57 -10.54 -31.57
CA THR A 3 -5.13 -11.13 -32.85
C THR A 3 -5.39 -10.14 -33.97
N PHE A 4 -4.36 -9.88 -34.80
CA PHE A 4 -4.43 -8.97 -35.93
C PHE A 4 -4.39 -9.76 -37.24
N ARG A 5 -5.31 -9.49 -38.17
CA ARG A 5 -5.34 -10.10 -39.51
C ARG A 5 -5.50 -9.01 -40.56
N GLN A 6 -4.62 -9.02 -41.57
CA GLN A 6 -4.72 -8.10 -42.71
C GLN A 6 -5.65 -8.69 -43.78
N ARG A 7 -6.55 -7.86 -44.33
CA ARG A 7 -7.46 -8.19 -45.44
C ARG A 7 -7.40 -7.09 -46.49
N LYS A 8 -6.72 -7.34 -47.61
CA LYS A 8 -6.50 -6.37 -48.71
C LYS A 8 -6.12 -4.99 -48.16
N ASP A 9 -7.07 -4.07 -48.06
CA ASP A 9 -6.87 -2.68 -47.62
C ASP A 9 -7.29 -2.38 -46.16
N SER A 10 -7.59 -3.42 -45.37
CA SER A 10 -8.10 -3.28 -44.00
C SER A 10 -7.43 -4.24 -43.02
N TRP A 11 -7.46 -3.85 -41.74
CA TRP A 11 -6.94 -4.59 -40.60
C TRP A 11 -8.09 -5.03 -39.71
N ARG A 12 -8.32 -6.34 -39.61
CA ARG A 12 -9.23 -6.92 -38.63
C ARG A 12 -8.49 -7.19 -37.34
N VAL A 13 -9.10 -6.82 -36.22
CA VAL A 13 -8.64 -7.09 -34.87
C VAL A 13 -9.68 -7.91 -34.14
N GLU A 14 -9.22 -8.93 -33.43
CA GLU A 14 -10.04 -9.76 -32.55
C GLU A 14 -9.46 -9.72 -31.15
N VAL A 15 -10.26 -9.33 -30.17
CA VAL A 15 -9.87 -9.22 -28.77
C VAL A 15 -10.67 -10.23 -27.96
N SER A 16 -9.99 -10.95 -27.06
CA SER A 16 -10.63 -11.83 -26.09
C SER A 16 -10.11 -11.56 -24.69
N VAL A 17 -11.02 -11.19 -23.79
CA VAL A 17 -10.74 -10.92 -22.38
C VAL A 17 -11.80 -11.61 -21.52
N LYS A 18 -11.38 -12.47 -20.60
CA LYS A 18 -12.25 -13.17 -19.61
C LYS A 18 -13.54 -13.77 -20.21
N GLY A 19 -13.44 -14.41 -21.38
CA GLY A 19 -14.55 -15.12 -22.04
C GLY A 19 -15.41 -14.26 -22.96
N VAL A 20 -15.26 -12.93 -22.96
CA VAL A 20 -15.93 -12.04 -23.93
C VAL A 20 -15.02 -11.84 -25.15
N ARG A 21 -15.55 -12.07 -26.35
CA ARG A 21 -14.87 -11.83 -27.63
C ARG A 21 -15.50 -10.65 -28.35
N ASP A 22 -14.68 -9.76 -28.85
CA ASP A 22 -15.09 -8.63 -29.68
C ASP A 22 -14.15 -8.48 -30.87
N SER A 23 -14.66 -7.97 -31.99
CA SER A 23 -13.86 -7.78 -33.19
C SER A 23 -14.20 -6.49 -33.92
N GLY A 24 -13.17 -5.79 -34.39
CA GLY A 24 -13.27 -4.56 -35.17
C GLY A 24 -12.47 -4.65 -36.46
N THR A 25 -12.79 -3.79 -37.43
CA THR A 25 -12.02 -3.64 -38.67
C THR A 25 -11.65 -2.17 -38.85
N PHE A 26 -10.39 -1.90 -39.19
CA PHE A 26 -9.82 -0.55 -39.29
C PHE A 26 -8.93 -0.44 -40.52
N ASP A 27 -8.73 0.76 -41.05
CA ASP A 27 -7.93 0.96 -42.26
C ASP A 27 -6.43 0.82 -41.99
N THR A 28 -5.99 1.14 -40.77
CA THR A 28 -4.56 1.09 -40.39
C THR A 28 -4.29 0.18 -39.21
N LYS A 29 -3.11 -0.48 -39.22
CA LYS A 29 -2.63 -1.33 -38.12
C LYS A 29 -2.51 -0.56 -36.81
N THR A 30 -2.18 0.73 -36.88
CA THR A 30 -1.99 1.60 -35.72
C THR A 30 -3.32 1.89 -35.02
N GLN A 31 -4.36 2.22 -35.79
CA GLN A 31 -5.72 2.37 -35.26
C GLN A 31 -6.24 1.04 -34.68
N ALA A 32 -6.01 -0.08 -35.36
CA ALA A 32 -6.39 -1.39 -34.88
C ALA A 32 -5.72 -1.73 -33.53
N LYS A 33 -4.44 -1.38 -33.35
CA LYS A 33 -3.72 -1.56 -32.07
C LYS A 33 -4.27 -0.65 -30.97
N ALA A 34 -4.50 0.63 -31.26
CA ALA A 34 -5.04 1.58 -30.29
C ALA A 34 -6.44 1.17 -29.84
N TRP A 35 -7.29 0.73 -30.77
CA TRP A 35 -8.61 0.19 -30.46
C TRP A 35 -8.51 -1.10 -29.64
N ALA A 36 -7.63 -2.03 -30.01
CA ALA A 36 -7.45 -3.27 -29.26
C ALA A 36 -7.06 -3.01 -27.81
N ALA A 37 -6.13 -2.08 -27.56
CA ALA A 37 -5.72 -1.71 -26.21
C ALA A 37 -6.89 -1.11 -25.40
N LYS A 38 -7.60 -0.13 -25.98
CA LYS A 38 -8.77 0.50 -25.36
C LYS A 38 -9.87 -0.52 -25.06
N ARG A 39 -10.14 -1.43 -26.00
CA ARG A 39 -11.18 -2.44 -25.87
C ARG A 39 -10.81 -3.55 -24.89
N GLU A 40 -9.53 -3.94 -24.80
CA GLU A 40 -9.05 -4.86 -23.78
C GLU A 40 -9.26 -4.28 -22.37
N THR A 41 -9.00 -2.98 -22.17
CA THR A 41 -9.30 -2.30 -20.90
C THR A 41 -10.79 -2.24 -20.62
N GLU A 42 -11.62 -1.84 -21.59
CA GLU A 42 -13.07 -1.80 -21.43
C GLU A 42 -13.67 -3.18 -21.12
N LEU A 43 -13.27 -4.23 -21.84
CA LEU A 43 -13.75 -5.59 -21.58
C LEU A 43 -13.23 -6.14 -20.25
N ARG A 44 -12.04 -5.74 -19.83
CA ARG A 44 -11.52 -6.08 -18.49
C ARG A 44 -12.37 -5.41 -17.41
N ASP A 45 -12.72 -4.13 -17.59
CA ASP A 45 -13.59 -3.35 -16.70
C ASP A 45 -15.04 -3.83 -16.73
N GLN A 46 -15.52 -4.38 -17.84
CA GLN A 46 -16.89 -4.89 -18.00
C GLN A 46 -17.04 -6.32 -17.47
N ALA A 47 -16.01 -7.17 -17.64
CA ALA A 47 -15.94 -8.51 -17.06
C ALA A 47 -15.72 -8.48 -15.55
N ASN A 48 -15.07 -7.43 -15.08
CA ASN A 48 -14.95 -7.13 -13.68
C ASN A 48 -16.24 -6.39 -13.23
N GLY A 49 -17.22 -7.08 -12.66
CA GLY A 49 -18.50 -6.45 -12.27
C GLY A 49 -18.34 -5.15 -11.45
N LYS A 50 -19.35 -4.27 -11.49
CA LYS A 50 -19.32 -2.94 -10.84
C LYS A 50 -18.77 -3.01 -9.41
N LEU A 51 -17.65 -2.33 -9.15
CA LEU A 51 -17.12 -2.21 -7.80
C LEU A 51 -18.07 -1.40 -6.92
N PRO A 52 -18.19 -1.75 -5.63
CA PRO A 52 -18.96 -0.97 -4.69
C PRO A 52 -18.32 0.41 -4.48
N SER A 53 -19.15 1.43 -4.32
CA SER A 53 -18.73 2.83 -4.12
C SER A 53 -18.34 3.09 -2.66
N PHE A 54 -17.30 2.42 -2.17
CA PHE A 54 -16.73 2.68 -0.84
C PHE A 54 -15.52 3.61 -0.92
N THR A 55 -15.35 4.43 0.12
CA THR A 55 -14.19 5.31 0.26
C THR A 55 -13.01 4.58 0.92
N LEU A 56 -11.81 5.16 0.84
CA LEU A 56 -10.66 4.66 1.60
C LEU A 56 -10.93 4.72 3.11
N GLN A 57 -11.67 5.72 3.59
CA GLN A 57 -12.05 5.81 4.99
C GLN A 57 -12.88 4.60 5.44
N ASN A 58 -13.87 4.19 4.64
CA ASN A 58 -14.65 2.97 4.93
C ASN A 58 -13.75 1.73 5.03
N ALA A 59 -12.75 1.62 4.14
CA ALA A 59 -11.82 0.51 4.13
C ALA A 59 -10.91 0.52 5.37
N ILE A 60 -10.43 1.70 5.77
CA ILE A 60 -9.65 1.89 6.99
C ILE A 60 -10.46 1.50 8.22
N ASP A 61 -11.69 1.99 8.36
CA ASP A 61 -12.54 1.72 9.52
C ASP A 61 -12.84 0.23 9.65
N ARG A 62 -13.15 -0.43 8.53
CA ARG A 62 -13.37 -1.88 8.48
C ARG A 62 -12.10 -2.65 8.82
N TYR A 63 -10.95 -2.24 8.27
CA TYR A 63 -9.66 -2.89 8.53
C TYR A 63 -9.26 -2.81 10.00
N VAL A 64 -9.50 -1.66 10.65
CA VAL A 64 -9.23 -1.49 12.07
C VAL A 64 -10.08 -2.43 12.93
N ARG A 65 -11.37 -2.57 12.60
CA ARG A 65 -12.31 -3.43 13.34
C ARG A 65 -12.04 -4.92 13.14
N GLU A 66 -11.75 -5.35 11.92
CA GLU A 66 -11.66 -6.77 11.56
C GLU A 66 -10.24 -7.34 11.63
N VAL A 67 -9.22 -6.54 11.26
CA VAL A 67 -7.85 -7.05 11.04
C VAL A 67 -6.87 -6.48 12.06
N SER A 68 -6.87 -5.16 12.26
CA SER A 68 -5.87 -4.52 13.13
C SER A 68 -5.97 -5.01 14.56
N ILE A 69 -7.17 -5.25 15.08
CA ILE A 69 -7.40 -5.64 16.49
C ILE A 69 -6.71 -6.96 16.86
N ASN A 70 -6.54 -7.86 15.90
CA ASN A 70 -5.90 -9.17 16.10
C ASN A 70 -4.36 -9.10 16.10
N LYS A 71 -3.77 -7.92 15.87
CA LYS A 71 -2.32 -7.74 15.83
C LYS A 71 -1.77 -7.38 17.21
N LYS A 72 -0.61 -7.95 17.56
CA LYS A 72 0.12 -7.67 18.82
C LYS A 72 0.35 -6.18 19.09
N ALA A 73 0.55 -5.37 18.04
CA ALA A 73 0.82 -3.93 18.15
C ALA A 73 -0.30 -3.05 17.57
N HIS A 74 -1.57 -3.48 17.69
CA HIS A 74 -2.73 -2.81 17.11
C HIS A 74 -2.84 -1.33 17.52
N TYR A 75 -2.56 -0.98 18.78
CA TYR A 75 -2.63 0.40 19.27
C TYR A 75 -1.69 1.36 18.50
N LYS A 76 -0.47 0.90 18.15
CA LYS A 76 0.49 1.69 17.34
C LYS A 76 0.01 1.85 15.91
N GLU A 77 -0.61 0.81 15.36
CA GLU A 77 -1.18 0.83 14.01
C GLU A 77 -2.35 1.81 13.92
N ILE A 78 -3.30 1.72 14.86
CA ILE A 78 -4.44 2.63 14.97
C ILE A 78 -3.99 4.08 15.15
N ALA A 79 -2.98 4.34 15.99
CA ALA A 79 -2.43 5.68 16.17
C ALA A 79 -1.87 6.26 14.85
N ARG A 80 -1.14 5.46 14.08
CA ARG A 80 -0.63 5.88 12.76
C ARG A 80 -1.75 6.13 11.75
N ILE A 81 -2.74 5.24 11.72
CA ILE A 81 -3.93 5.39 10.86
C ILE A 81 -4.67 6.69 11.20
N LYS A 82 -4.87 7.00 12.49
CA LYS A 82 -5.51 8.24 12.92
C LYS A 82 -4.75 9.48 12.44
N VAL A 83 -3.43 9.49 12.59
CA VAL A 83 -2.57 10.59 12.09
C VAL A 83 -2.66 10.69 10.57
N PHE A 84 -2.63 9.56 9.86
CA PHE A 84 -2.78 9.52 8.41
C PHE A 84 -4.12 10.12 7.97
N CYS A 85 -5.24 9.71 8.56
CA CYS A 85 -6.56 10.25 8.22
C CYS A 85 -6.69 11.74 8.51
N LYS A 86 -6.02 12.22 9.57
CA LYS A 86 -5.98 13.65 9.92
C LYS A 86 -5.18 14.46 8.90
N ASN A 87 -4.03 13.96 8.47
CA ASN A 87 -3.14 14.68 7.55
C ASN A 87 -3.62 14.61 6.09
N TYR A 88 -4.31 13.54 5.71
CA TYR A 88 -4.71 13.27 4.32
C TYR A 88 -6.24 13.03 4.16
N PRO A 89 -7.10 13.96 4.61
CA PRO A 89 -8.55 13.76 4.58
C PRO A 89 -9.10 13.62 3.16
N ASN A 90 -8.49 14.31 2.18
CA ASN A 90 -8.91 14.24 0.78
C ASN A 90 -8.68 12.84 0.19
N LEU A 91 -7.56 12.21 0.55
CA LEU A 91 -7.24 10.84 0.12
C LEU A 91 -8.19 9.83 0.79
N CYS A 92 -8.51 10.02 2.07
CA CYS A 92 -9.47 9.18 2.79
C CYS A 92 -10.89 9.25 2.22
N LYS A 93 -11.34 10.43 1.77
CA LYS A 93 -12.67 10.62 1.16
C LYS A 93 -12.77 10.09 -0.28
N LYS A 94 -11.64 9.88 -0.96
CA LYS A 94 -11.62 9.35 -2.32
C LYS A 94 -12.15 7.91 -2.33
N GLN A 95 -12.87 7.54 -3.40
CA GLN A 95 -13.28 6.16 -3.63
C GLN A 95 -12.04 5.27 -3.72
N ILE A 96 -12.03 4.16 -2.97
CA ILE A 96 -10.85 3.28 -2.89
C ILE A 96 -10.45 2.71 -4.26
N SER A 97 -11.44 2.47 -5.13
CA SER A 97 -11.25 2.01 -6.51
C SER A 97 -10.67 3.06 -7.46
N LYS A 98 -10.72 4.34 -7.09
CA LYS A 98 -10.21 5.48 -7.89
C LYS A 98 -8.89 6.04 -7.36
N ILE A 99 -8.31 5.43 -6.32
CA ILE A 99 -6.99 5.83 -5.85
C ILE A 99 -5.95 5.33 -6.84
N THR A 100 -5.15 6.25 -7.36
CA THR A 100 -4.09 5.98 -8.30
C THR A 100 -2.74 5.94 -7.59
N THR A 101 -1.73 5.38 -8.26
CA THR A 101 -0.34 5.43 -7.76
C THR A 101 0.15 6.87 -7.62
N ASP A 102 -0.31 7.80 -8.47
CA ASP A 102 0.05 9.22 -8.39
C ASP A 102 -0.42 9.87 -7.07
N ASP A 103 -1.65 9.58 -6.62
CA ASP A 103 -2.12 10.06 -5.32
C ASP A 103 -1.19 9.62 -4.18
N LEU A 104 -0.67 8.39 -4.27
CA LEU A 104 0.22 7.82 -3.26
C LEU A 104 1.66 8.35 -3.39
N VAL A 105 2.11 8.71 -4.58
CA VAL A 105 3.37 9.42 -4.80
C VAL A 105 3.32 10.78 -4.12
N GLN A 106 2.24 11.55 -4.33
CA GLN A 106 2.04 12.85 -3.68
C GLN A 106 2.02 12.72 -2.15
N TRP A 107 1.32 11.70 -1.64
CA TRP A 107 1.36 11.36 -0.21
C TRP A 107 2.79 11.07 0.27
N ARG A 108 3.51 10.16 -0.37
CA ARG A 108 4.89 9.77 0.00
C ARG A 108 5.80 10.99 0.04
N ASP A 109 5.78 11.82 -1.00
CA ASP A 109 6.70 12.94 -1.15
C ASP A 109 6.38 14.08 -0.18
N SER A 110 5.10 14.33 0.11
CA SER A 110 4.71 15.24 1.19
C SER A 110 5.19 14.73 2.55
N ARG A 111 5.06 13.43 2.80
CA ARG A 111 5.39 12.84 4.10
C ARG A 111 6.89 12.78 4.35
N LEU A 112 7.68 12.53 3.31
CA LEU A 112 9.15 12.57 3.36
C LEU A 112 9.74 13.93 3.74
N LYS A 113 8.98 15.02 3.61
CA LYS A 113 9.40 16.36 4.09
C LYS A 113 9.31 16.50 5.61
N GLU A 114 8.45 15.71 6.25
CA GLU A 114 8.17 15.81 7.68
C GLU A 114 8.83 14.70 8.50
N VAL A 115 9.00 13.51 7.92
CA VAL A 115 9.48 12.33 8.64
C VAL A 115 10.53 11.54 7.87
N GLN A 116 11.28 10.74 8.64
CA GLN A 116 12.27 9.81 8.10
C GLN A 116 11.62 8.70 7.25
N GLY A 117 12.36 8.22 6.23
CA GLY A 117 11.87 7.18 5.31
C GLY A 117 11.39 5.90 5.99
N ALA A 118 11.98 5.52 7.12
CA ALA A 118 11.53 4.36 7.91
C ALA A 118 10.08 4.51 8.42
N THR A 119 9.63 5.74 8.72
CA THR A 119 8.25 6.02 9.12
C THR A 119 7.31 5.89 7.93
N VAL A 120 7.66 6.47 6.78
CA VAL A 120 6.88 6.35 5.54
C VAL A 120 6.71 4.89 5.14
N ARG A 121 7.77 4.08 5.21
CA ARG A 121 7.67 2.63 4.91
C ARG A 121 6.69 1.91 5.84
N ARG A 122 6.68 2.23 7.14
CA ARG A 122 5.72 1.62 8.09
C ARG A 122 4.29 2.01 7.78
N GLU A 123 4.04 3.29 7.48
CA GLU A 123 2.72 3.78 7.06
C GLU A 123 2.28 3.08 5.76
N ALA A 124 3.19 2.94 4.79
CA ALA A 124 2.94 2.23 3.54
C ALA A 124 2.65 0.73 3.74
N THR A 125 3.31 0.06 4.69
CA THR A 125 3.00 -1.34 5.03
C THR A 125 1.57 -1.50 5.52
N ILE A 126 1.08 -0.56 6.33
CA ILE A 126 -0.31 -0.57 6.83
C ILE A 126 -1.28 -0.38 5.67
N LEU A 127 -1.05 0.63 4.82
CA LEU A 127 -1.86 0.86 3.62
C LEU A 127 -1.86 -0.35 2.69
N SER A 128 -0.70 -0.99 2.49
CA SER A 128 -0.57 -2.21 1.68
C SER A 128 -1.43 -3.34 2.24
N GLY A 129 -1.49 -3.49 3.57
CA GLY A 129 -2.39 -4.43 4.24
C GLY A 129 -3.86 -4.14 3.93
N ILE A 130 -4.27 -2.88 4.05
CA ILE A 130 -5.64 -2.43 3.77
C ILE A 130 -6.03 -2.74 2.32
N PHE A 131 -5.23 -2.33 1.34
CA PHE A 131 -5.51 -2.58 -0.08
C PHE A 131 -5.49 -4.08 -0.41
N THR A 132 -4.63 -4.86 0.24
CA THR A 132 -4.58 -6.32 0.03
C THR A 132 -5.86 -6.99 0.49
N VAL A 133 -6.37 -6.64 1.68
CA VAL A 133 -7.65 -7.18 2.19
C VAL A 133 -8.82 -6.68 1.35
N ALA A 134 -8.83 -5.39 0.97
CA ALA A 134 -9.84 -4.82 0.10
C ALA A 134 -9.91 -5.53 -1.27
N LYS A 135 -8.77 -5.97 -1.81
CA LYS A 135 -8.70 -6.77 -3.04
C LYS A 135 -9.13 -8.22 -2.82
N LYS A 136 -8.56 -8.90 -1.81
CA LYS A 136 -8.70 -10.35 -1.64
C LYS A 136 -10.03 -10.75 -1.07
N GLU A 137 -10.46 -10.08 0.00
CA GLU A 137 -11.62 -10.49 0.79
C GLU A 137 -12.85 -9.68 0.42
N TRP A 138 -12.72 -8.36 0.37
CA TRP A 138 -13.90 -7.50 0.18
C TRP A 138 -14.28 -7.28 -1.28
N LYS A 139 -13.36 -7.55 -2.21
CA LYS A 139 -13.55 -7.32 -3.66
C LYS A 139 -13.92 -5.87 -4.00
N TRP A 140 -13.37 -4.91 -3.26
CA TRP A 140 -13.63 -3.47 -3.46
C TRP A 140 -12.72 -2.82 -4.49
N ILE A 141 -11.61 -3.48 -4.82
CA ILE A 141 -10.65 -3.05 -5.85
C ILE A 141 -10.15 -4.27 -6.62
N TYR A 142 -9.69 -4.07 -7.86
CA TYR A 142 -9.06 -5.12 -8.66
C TYR A 142 -7.57 -5.26 -8.37
N GLU A 143 -6.89 -4.12 -8.22
CA GLU A 143 -5.45 -4.03 -8.05
C GLU A 143 -5.10 -3.01 -6.97
N SER A 144 -3.95 -3.21 -6.32
CA SER A 144 -3.49 -2.29 -5.29
C SER A 144 -2.66 -1.20 -5.93
N PRO A 145 -2.97 0.09 -5.72
CA PRO A 145 -2.18 1.19 -6.27
C PRO A 145 -0.76 1.29 -5.67
N LEU A 146 -0.49 0.55 -4.59
CA LEU A 146 0.82 0.48 -3.94
C LEU A 146 1.80 -0.49 -4.62
N THR A 147 1.32 -1.39 -5.47
CA THR A 147 2.19 -2.42 -6.09
C THR A 147 3.30 -1.79 -6.93
N ASP A 148 3.00 -0.70 -7.62
CA ASP A 148 3.95 -0.01 -8.50
C ASP A 148 4.62 1.20 -7.82
N LEU A 149 4.35 1.44 -6.53
CA LEU A 149 4.90 2.60 -5.82
C LEU A 149 6.35 2.34 -5.37
N SER A 150 7.28 3.15 -5.87
CA SER A 150 8.67 3.14 -5.38
C SER A 150 8.77 3.67 -3.95
N MET A 151 9.37 2.88 -3.05
CA MET A 151 9.50 3.19 -1.63
C MET A 151 10.86 3.84 -1.32
N PRO A 152 10.93 4.79 -0.35
CA PRO A 152 12.19 5.42 0.04
C PRO A 152 13.17 4.38 0.60
N PRO A 153 14.49 4.52 0.42
CA PRO A 153 15.47 3.48 0.76
C PRO A 153 15.36 3.02 2.22
N ILE A 154 15.70 1.76 2.47
CA ILE A 154 15.74 1.19 3.83
C ILE A 154 16.84 1.93 4.60
N ALA A 155 16.51 2.44 5.78
CA ALA A 155 17.49 3.08 6.64
C ALA A 155 18.57 2.07 7.05
N LYS A 156 19.84 2.50 7.08
CA LYS A 156 20.94 1.67 7.59
C LYS A 156 20.63 1.21 9.01
N SER A 157 20.90 -0.06 9.30
CA SER A 157 20.89 -0.54 10.68
C SER A 157 21.88 0.29 11.50
N ARG A 158 21.54 0.51 12.77
CA ARG A 158 22.49 1.08 13.71
C ARG A 158 23.22 -0.08 14.36
N ASP A 159 24.53 -0.15 14.15
CA ASP A 159 25.35 -1.26 14.67
C ASP A 159 26.15 -0.85 15.93
N ARG A 160 26.01 0.41 16.39
CA ARG A 160 26.64 0.90 17.61
C ARG A 160 26.08 0.17 18.83
N ARG A 161 26.94 -0.58 19.52
CA ARG A 161 26.69 -1.10 20.87
C ARG A 161 27.21 -0.11 21.92
N VAL A 162 26.66 -0.21 23.13
CA VAL A 162 27.16 0.54 24.29
C VAL A 162 28.55 -0.02 24.62
N THR A 163 29.53 0.88 24.79
CA THR A 163 30.90 0.49 25.17
C THR A 163 31.00 0.24 26.67
N GLN A 164 32.03 -0.46 27.13
CA GLN A 164 32.22 -0.72 28.57
C GLN A 164 32.32 0.60 29.36
N ASP A 165 33.08 1.58 28.88
CA ASP A 165 33.18 2.91 29.51
C ASP A 165 31.82 3.62 29.65
N GLU A 166 30.92 3.47 28.66
CA GLU A 166 29.58 4.04 28.75
C GLU A 166 28.71 3.29 29.76
N ILE A 167 28.89 1.98 29.91
CA ILE A 167 28.22 1.19 30.95
C ILE A 167 28.71 1.67 32.32
N ASP A 168 30.03 1.78 32.52
CA ASP A 168 30.62 2.18 33.80
C ASP A 168 30.15 3.59 34.22
N ARG A 169 30.10 4.53 33.27
CA ARG A 169 29.57 5.88 33.52
C ARG A 169 28.07 5.89 33.84
N LEU A 170 27.27 5.03 33.20
CA LEU A 170 25.85 4.89 33.51
C LEU A 170 25.65 4.28 34.90
N CYS A 171 26.41 3.24 35.26
CA CYS A 171 26.38 2.61 36.58
C CYS A 171 26.76 3.60 37.68
N LEU A 172 27.86 4.36 37.49
CA LEU A 172 28.29 5.38 38.44
C LEU A 172 27.22 6.46 38.64
N ALA A 173 26.64 6.98 37.54
CA ALA A 173 25.59 8.00 37.61
C ALA A 173 24.29 7.48 38.26
N ALA A 174 23.98 6.20 38.09
CA ALA A 174 22.84 5.55 38.71
C ALA A 174 23.08 5.14 40.17
N MET A 175 24.28 5.39 40.72
CA MET A 175 24.74 4.85 42.01
C MET A 175 24.54 3.33 42.11
N TRP A 176 24.73 2.63 40.99
CA TRP A 176 24.58 1.19 40.92
C TRP A 176 25.65 0.52 41.79
N ASP A 177 25.22 -0.20 42.81
CA ASP A 177 26.09 -0.76 43.86
C ASP A 177 26.71 -2.12 43.48
N GLU A 178 26.56 -2.54 42.22
CA GLU A 178 26.96 -3.85 41.67
C GLU A 178 26.42 -5.06 42.46
N SER A 179 25.54 -4.84 43.43
CA SER A 179 24.98 -5.91 44.24
C SER A 179 24.02 -6.73 43.38
N THR A 180 24.22 -8.05 43.33
CA THR A 180 23.24 -8.94 42.72
C THR A 180 22.04 -9.02 43.66
N PRO A 181 20.84 -8.57 43.27
CA PRO A 181 19.67 -8.70 44.13
C PRO A 181 19.40 -10.19 44.36
N THR A 182 19.43 -10.61 45.61
CA THR A 182 19.19 -12.01 46.03
C THR A 182 17.75 -12.45 45.86
N THR A 183 16.82 -11.49 45.74
CA THR A 183 15.38 -11.76 45.64
C THR A 183 14.74 -10.88 44.57
N SER A 184 13.74 -11.39 43.85
CA SER A 184 12.99 -10.67 42.80
C SER A 184 12.43 -9.30 43.27
N THR A 185 12.04 -9.18 44.54
CA THR A 185 11.56 -7.93 45.15
C THR A 185 12.64 -6.88 45.44
N GLN A 186 13.93 -7.24 45.40
CA GLN A 186 15.05 -6.30 45.55
C GLN A 186 15.44 -5.65 44.21
N GLN A 187 14.88 -6.11 43.09
CA GLN A 187 14.93 -5.39 41.82
C GLN A 187 13.96 -4.20 41.86
N THR A 188 14.32 -3.14 42.58
CA THR A 188 13.56 -1.88 42.52
C THR A 188 14.35 -0.86 41.71
N ILE A 189 13.63 -0.19 40.80
CA ILE A 189 14.03 0.89 39.90
C ILE A 189 14.31 2.17 40.70
#